data_AF-A0A8J9ZVC9-F1
#
_entry.id   AF-A0A8J9ZVC9-F1
#
_cell.length_a   1.000
_cell.length_b   1.000
_cell.length_c   1.000
_cell.angle_alpha   90.00
_cell.angle_beta   90.00
_cell.angle_gamma   90.00
#
_symmetry.space_group_name_H-M   'P 1'
#
loop_
_entity.id
_entity.type
_entity.pdbx_description
1 polymer ?
#
loop_
_entity_poly.entity_id
_entity_poly.type
_entity_poly.pdbx_seq_one_letter_code
_entity_poly.pdbx_strand_id
1 'polypeptide(L)'
;MSTSRRDRQDDEPRASDAGLLLEEDPYTEGSPSSWSPGSGDSGGGASPSVKDELRATIRARQQDDGMILPDFDLLNARSDGRESRPLTAAEEKRLQRRRDRNREAATRCRTRRRELAERLHRETIQLGNLNSGLQTEIARLQAQRDQLQRALAEHIALCHTEQMEQS
;
A
#
# COMPACT_ATOMS: atom_id res chain seq x y z
N MET A 1 6.59 9.80 34.68
CA MET A 1 6.27 8.42 34.23
C MET A 1 6.52 8.38 32.72
N SER A 2 7.72 7.93 32.34
CA SER A 2 8.20 7.94 30.94
C SER A 2 7.69 6.71 30.20
N THR A 3 7.02 6.89 29.07
CA THR A 3 6.62 5.79 28.20
C THR A 3 7.69 5.57 27.14
N SER A 4 8.57 4.59 27.38
CA SER A 4 9.59 4.12 26.44
C SER A 4 8.95 3.68 25.12
N ARG A 5 9.35 4.34 24.02
CA ARG A 5 9.18 3.82 22.66
C ARG A 5 10.06 2.58 22.54
N ARG A 6 9.49 1.44 22.17
CA ARG A 6 10.26 0.22 21.88
C ARG A 6 10.95 0.43 20.53
N ASP A 7 12.28 0.39 20.54
CA ASP A 7 13.11 0.24 19.34
C ASP A 7 12.73 -1.06 18.62
N ARG A 8 12.41 -0.95 17.33
CA ARG A 8 12.41 -2.09 16.41
C ARG A 8 13.84 -2.23 15.92
N GLN A 9 14.51 -3.28 16.36
CA GLN A 9 15.74 -3.75 15.75
C GLN A 9 15.36 -4.43 14.43
N ASP A 10 15.80 -3.88 13.32
CA ASP A 10 15.73 -4.52 12.01
C ASP A 10 16.94 -5.47 11.89
N ASP A 11 16.68 -6.77 12.00
CA ASP A 11 17.63 -7.82 11.64
C ASP A 11 17.72 -7.93 10.12
N GLU A 12 18.90 -7.64 9.58
CA GLU A 12 19.31 -7.86 8.19
C GLU A 12 19.47 -9.37 7.90
N PRO A 13 18.82 -9.93 6.87
CA PRO A 13 19.26 -11.19 6.29
C PRO A 13 20.13 -10.92 5.05
N ARG A 14 21.43 -11.11 5.24
CA ARG A 14 22.41 -11.23 4.16
C ARG A 14 22.26 -12.60 3.49
N ALA A 15 21.82 -12.65 2.24
CA ALA A 15 22.00 -13.79 1.37
C ALA A 15 22.21 -13.32 -0.09
N SER A 16 23.44 -13.51 -0.55
CA SER A 16 23.87 -13.42 -1.93
C SER A 16 23.40 -14.63 -2.75
N ASP A 17 23.06 -14.35 -4.01
CA ASP A 17 23.40 -15.12 -5.22
C ASP A 17 22.24 -15.62 -6.10
N ALA A 18 22.42 -15.33 -7.40
CA ALA A 18 21.91 -15.92 -8.63
C ALA A 18 20.40 -16.20 -8.83
N GLY A 19 19.83 -15.52 -9.83
CA GLY A 19 18.62 -16.00 -10.51
C GLY A 19 17.94 -14.95 -11.38
N LEU A 20 18.40 -14.80 -12.62
CA LEU A 20 17.68 -14.08 -13.69
C LEU A 20 16.24 -14.62 -13.83
N LEU A 21 15.27 -13.79 -13.48
CA LEU A 21 13.96 -13.76 -14.12
C LEU A 21 13.55 -12.28 -14.11
N LEU A 22 13.44 -11.65 -15.28
CA LEU A 22 12.71 -10.38 -15.38
C LEU A 22 11.28 -10.69 -14.91
N GLU A 23 10.97 -10.37 -13.66
CA GLU A 23 9.57 -10.20 -13.26
C GLU A 23 9.10 -8.92 -13.93
N GLU A 24 8.21 -9.12 -14.91
CA GLU A 24 7.33 -8.12 -15.46
C GLU A 24 6.76 -7.25 -14.33
N ASP A 25 7.02 -5.94 -14.36
CA ASP A 25 6.43 -4.99 -13.42
C ASP A 25 4.89 -5.14 -13.46
N PRO A 26 4.22 -5.59 -12.37
CA PRO A 26 2.81 -5.97 -12.39
C PRO A 26 1.83 -4.78 -12.49
N TYR A 27 2.33 -3.61 -12.87
CA TYR A 27 1.56 -2.36 -12.93
C TYR A 27 1.43 -1.79 -14.35
N THR A 28 1.90 -2.48 -15.38
CA THR A 28 1.91 -1.93 -16.76
C THR A 28 0.69 -2.33 -17.61
N GLU A 29 -0.10 -3.33 -17.22
CA GLU A 29 -1.22 -3.81 -18.05
C GLU A 29 -2.46 -4.07 -17.17
N GLY A 30 -3.23 -3.02 -16.92
CA GLY A 30 -4.40 -3.08 -16.06
C GLY A 30 -5.38 -1.96 -16.35
N SER A 31 -6.07 -2.08 -17.49
CA SER A 31 -7.34 -1.40 -17.76
C SER A 31 -8.19 -1.33 -16.48
N PRO A 32 -8.78 -0.17 -16.11
CA PRO A 32 -9.54 -0.03 -14.87
C PRO A 32 -10.76 -0.95 -14.94
N SER A 33 -10.58 -2.17 -14.46
CA SER A 33 -11.61 -3.18 -14.38
C SER A 33 -12.79 -2.57 -13.65
N SER A 34 -13.91 -2.50 -14.37
CA SER A 34 -15.22 -2.14 -13.88
C SER A 34 -15.46 -2.82 -12.53
N TRP A 35 -15.39 -2.05 -11.44
CA TRP A 35 -15.99 -2.48 -10.20
C TRP A 35 -17.50 -2.43 -10.41
N SER A 36 -18.05 -3.53 -10.91
CA SER A 36 -19.48 -3.76 -10.97
C SER A 36 -19.93 -4.17 -9.56
N PRO A 37 -20.70 -3.34 -8.84
CA PRO A 37 -21.27 -3.78 -7.58
C PRO A 37 -22.27 -4.88 -7.90
N GLY A 38 -21.99 -6.09 -7.43
CA GLY A 38 -22.85 -7.26 -7.64
C GLY A 38 -24.28 -6.95 -7.18
N SER A 39 -25.20 -6.91 -8.14
CA SER A 39 -26.62 -7.10 -7.89
C SER A 39 -26.84 -8.57 -7.60
N GLY A 40 -26.85 -8.95 -6.32
CA GLY A 40 -27.27 -10.26 -5.85
C GLY A 40 -28.62 -10.13 -5.18
N ASP A 41 -29.70 -10.36 -5.93
CA ASP A 41 -31.02 -10.64 -5.38
C ASP A 41 -31.22 -12.16 -5.28
N SER A 42 -31.94 -12.53 -4.21
CA SER A 42 -32.64 -13.80 -3.97
C SER A 42 -31.84 -15.07 -3.58
N GLY A 43 -31.89 -15.36 -2.28
CA GLY A 43 -32.37 -16.67 -1.79
C GLY A 43 -31.33 -17.74 -1.45
N GLY A 44 -31.01 -17.87 -0.15
CA GLY A 44 -30.44 -19.10 0.41
C GLY A 44 -29.41 -18.88 1.51
N GLY A 45 -29.82 -19.08 2.77
CA GLY A 45 -28.92 -19.36 3.90
C GLY A 45 -27.90 -18.28 4.24
N ALA A 46 -28.33 -17.19 4.88
CA ALA A 46 -27.40 -16.20 5.43
C ALA A 46 -26.60 -16.82 6.58
N SER A 47 -25.31 -17.07 6.36
CA SER A 47 -24.35 -17.17 7.46
C SER A 47 -24.48 -15.90 8.32
N PRO A 48 -24.56 -16.00 9.66
CA PRO A 48 -24.74 -14.83 10.50
C PRO A 48 -23.59 -13.85 10.20
N SER A 49 -23.94 -12.59 9.95
CA SER A 49 -22.90 -11.58 9.76
C SER A 49 -22.12 -11.43 11.07
N VAL A 50 -20.87 -10.97 11.03
CA VAL A 50 -20.07 -10.65 12.24
C VAL A 50 -20.86 -9.77 13.22
N LYS A 51 -21.77 -8.93 12.69
CA LYS A 51 -22.68 -8.10 13.47
C LYS A 51 -23.69 -8.95 14.26
N ASP A 52 -24.23 -10.00 13.68
CA ASP A 52 -25.19 -10.91 14.31
C ASP A 52 -24.53 -11.80 15.36
N GLU A 53 -23.31 -12.26 15.09
CA GLU A 53 -22.49 -13.00 16.07
C GLU A 53 -22.15 -12.12 17.29
N LEU A 54 -21.74 -10.87 17.05
CA LEU A 54 -21.47 -9.91 18.11
C LEU A 54 -22.74 -9.58 18.91
N ARG A 55 -23.88 -9.43 18.23
CA ARG A 55 -25.20 -9.23 18.87
C ARG A 55 -25.58 -10.41 19.77
N ALA A 56 -25.39 -11.64 19.29
CA ALA A 56 -25.66 -12.85 20.06
C ALA A 56 -24.76 -12.94 21.29
N THR A 57 -23.48 -12.62 21.14
CA THR A 57 -22.50 -12.62 22.24
C THR A 57 -22.86 -11.60 23.32
N ILE A 58 -23.29 -10.41 22.92
CA ILE A 58 -23.73 -9.36 23.86
C ILE A 58 -25.00 -9.80 24.60
N ARG A 59 -25.97 -10.39 23.89
CA ARG A 59 -27.22 -10.90 24.49
C ARG A 59 -26.95 -12.01 25.50
N ALA A 60 -26.04 -12.95 25.19
CA ALA A 60 -25.65 -14.02 26.11
C ALA A 60 -25.06 -13.45 27.41
N ARG A 61 -24.10 -12.52 27.31
CA ARG A 61 -23.50 -11.87 28.49
C ARG A 61 -24.52 -11.10 29.34
N GLN A 62 -25.54 -10.51 28.72
CA GLN A 62 -26.58 -9.76 29.44
C GLN A 62 -27.52 -10.67 30.22
N GLN A 63 -27.78 -11.89 29.74
CA GLN A 63 -28.60 -12.89 30.44
C GLN A 63 -27.89 -13.43 31.69
N ASP A 64 -26.58 -13.65 31.61
CA ASP A 64 -25.76 -14.09 32.74
C ASP A 64 -25.73 -13.05 33.88
N ASP A 65 -25.70 -11.77 33.52
CA ASP A 65 -25.69 -10.65 34.48
C ASP A 65 -27.11 -10.25 34.97
N GLY A 66 -28.16 -10.95 34.54
CA GLY A 66 -29.56 -10.68 34.94
C GLY A 66 -30.09 -9.31 34.47
N MET A 67 -29.41 -8.66 33.52
CA MET A 67 -29.78 -7.35 32.98
C MET A 67 -30.68 -7.53 31.76
N ILE A 68 -31.99 -7.32 31.94
CA ILE A 68 -32.92 -7.27 30.81
C ILE A 68 -32.73 -5.94 30.08
N LEU A 69 -31.89 -5.94 29.04
CA LEU A 69 -31.76 -4.81 28.14
C LEU A 69 -32.98 -4.80 27.17
N PRO A 70 -33.61 -3.65 26.90
CA PRO A 70 -34.66 -3.56 25.88
C PRO A 70 -34.14 -4.07 24.54
N ASP A 71 -35.00 -4.75 23.78
CA ASP A 71 -34.61 -5.34 22.49
C ASP A 71 -34.02 -4.27 21.57
N PHE A 72 -32.70 -4.38 21.38
CA PHE A 72 -31.93 -3.39 20.66
C PHE A 72 -32.29 -3.39 19.17
N ASP A 73 -32.80 -4.51 18.63
CA ASP A 73 -33.29 -4.56 17.25
C ASP A 73 -34.58 -3.74 17.10
N LEU A 74 -35.47 -3.74 18.09
CA LEU A 74 -36.65 -2.85 18.11
C LEU A 74 -36.27 -1.38 18.33
N LEU A 75 -35.22 -1.10 19.11
CA LEU A 75 -34.70 0.26 19.31
C LEU A 75 -34.01 0.83 18.05
N ASN A 76 -33.30 -0.02 17.31
CA ASN A 76 -32.63 0.37 16.08
C ASN A 76 -33.64 0.48 14.91
N ALA A 77 -34.66 -0.37 14.85
CA ALA A 77 -35.79 -0.21 13.92
C ALA A 77 -36.59 1.08 14.18
N ARG A 78 -36.67 1.53 15.44
CA ARG A 78 -37.19 2.86 15.80
C ARG A 78 -36.26 4.00 15.44
N SER A 79 -34.97 3.74 15.22
CA SER A 79 -33.99 4.77 14.85
C SER A 79 -34.10 5.18 13.38
N ASP A 80 -34.60 4.28 12.51
CA ASP A 80 -35.01 4.62 11.14
C ASP A 80 -36.23 5.56 11.13
N GLY A 81 -36.99 5.61 12.24
CA GLY A 81 -38.07 6.54 12.51
C GLY A 81 -37.69 7.73 13.42
N ARG A 82 -36.40 7.96 13.70
CA ARG A 82 -35.93 9.20 14.35
C ARG A 82 -35.74 10.33 13.33
N GLU A 83 -36.57 10.34 12.30
CA GLU A 83 -36.88 11.56 11.58
C GLU A 83 -38.07 12.22 12.30
N SER A 84 -38.00 13.53 12.54
CA SER A 84 -39.11 14.39 13.00
C SER A 84 -39.23 14.71 14.50
N ARG A 85 -38.15 14.79 15.28
CA ARG A 85 -38.12 15.89 16.28
C ARG A 85 -37.42 17.07 15.60
N PRO A 86 -38.08 18.22 15.41
CA PRO A 86 -37.41 19.40 14.87
C PRO A 86 -36.21 19.69 15.77
N LEU A 87 -35.01 19.68 15.18
CA LEU A 87 -33.79 20.08 15.87
C LEU A 87 -34.02 21.49 16.39
N THR A 88 -33.66 21.73 17.65
CA THR A 88 -33.62 23.12 18.11
C THR A 88 -32.60 23.89 17.28
N ALA A 89 -32.80 25.18 17.06
CA ALA A 89 -31.87 26.00 16.27
C ALA A 89 -30.42 25.95 16.80
N ALA A 90 -30.22 25.65 18.09
CA ALA A 90 -28.90 25.42 18.68
C ALA A 90 -28.30 24.05 18.29
N GLU A 91 -29.10 22.99 18.25
CA GLU A 91 -28.69 21.66 17.82
C GLU A 91 -28.34 21.61 16.32
N GLU A 92 -29.13 22.29 15.49
CA GLU A 92 -28.88 22.40 14.05
C GLU A 92 -27.53 23.08 13.77
N LYS A 93 -27.25 24.22 14.41
CA LYS A 93 -25.94 24.90 14.32
C LYS A 93 -24.78 24.02 14.80
N ARG A 94 -24.98 23.22 15.85
CA ARG A 94 -23.95 22.28 16.35
C ARG A 94 -23.70 21.17 15.34
N LEU A 95 -24.74 20.62 14.74
CA LEU A 95 -24.64 19.57 13.71
C LEU A 95 -23.96 20.10 12.46
N GLN A 96 -24.30 21.32 12.03
CA GLN A 96 -23.68 21.97 10.88
C GLN A 96 -22.16 22.12 11.09
N ARG A 97 -21.72 22.67 12.23
CA ARG A 97 -20.29 22.75 12.58
C ARG A 97 -19.60 21.38 12.58
N ARG A 98 -20.29 20.31 13.00
CA ARG A 98 -19.73 18.95 12.97
C ARG A 98 -19.58 18.45 11.53
N ARG A 99 -20.58 18.69 10.67
CA ARG A 99 -20.57 18.33 9.25
C ARG A 99 -19.47 19.09 8.51
N ASP A 100 -19.34 20.38 8.75
CA ASP A 100 -18.31 21.22 8.12
C ASP A 100 -16.91 20.73 8.50
N ARG A 101 -16.66 20.48 9.79
CA ARG A 101 -15.38 19.90 10.25
C ARG A 101 -15.11 18.51 9.65
N ASN A 102 -16.13 17.65 9.57
CA ASN A 102 -15.96 16.33 8.98
C ASN A 102 -15.72 16.41 7.46
N ARG A 103 -16.39 17.33 6.78
CA ARG A 103 -16.17 17.61 5.36
C ARG A 103 -14.73 18.07 5.12
N GLU A 104 -14.23 19.00 5.91
CA GLU A 104 -12.83 19.42 5.85
C GLU A 104 -11.87 18.26 6.14
N ALA A 105 -12.12 17.47 7.18
CA ALA A 105 -11.28 16.33 7.53
C ALA A 105 -11.24 15.27 6.42
N ALA A 106 -12.39 14.98 5.80
CA ALA A 106 -12.49 14.05 4.68
C ALA A 106 -11.73 14.56 3.46
N THR A 107 -11.86 15.85 3.12
CA THR A 107 -11.08 16.48 2.05
C THR A 107 -9.59 16.37 2.33
N ARG A 108 -9.13 16.75 3.53
CA ARG A 108 -7.71 16.66 3.92
C ARG A 108 -7.19 15.23 3.87
N CYS A 109 -7.98 14.24 4.29
CA CYS A 109 -7.62 12.83 4.22
C CYS A 109 -7.43 12.35 2.77
N ARG A 110 -8.37 12.70 1.88
CA ARG A 110 -8.28 12.40 0.45
C ARG A 110 -7.07 13.07 -0.19
N THR A 111 -6.82 14.35 0.12
CA THR A 111 -5.66 15.08 -0.36
C THR A 111 -4.35 14.44 0.09
N ARG A 112 -4.18 14.16 1.39
CA ARG A 112 -2.97 13.51 1.92
C ARG A 112 -2.71 12.14 1.29
N ARG A 113 -3.76 11.35 1.07
CA ARG A 113 -3.65 10.05 0.39
C ARG A 113 -3.15 10.24 -1.05
N ARG A 114 -3.69 11.23 -1.77
CA ARG A 114 -3.27 11.53 -3.14
C ARG A 114 -1.83 12.03 -3.18
N GLU A 115 -1.47 12.98 -2.32
CA GLU A 115 -0.10 13.53 -2.23
C GLU A 115 0.93 12.43 -1.93
N LEU A 116 0.59 11.49 -1.04
CA LEU A 116 1.45 10.33 -0.76
C LEU A 116 1.63 9.44 -2.00
N ALA A 117 0.54 9.11 -2.70
CA ALA A 117 0.60 8.31 -3.92
C ALA A 117 1.43 9.00 -5.01
N GLU A 118 1.23 10.32 -5.20
CA GLU A 118 2.00 11.13 -6.15
C GLU A 118 3.48 11.23 -5.77
N ARG A 119 3.80 11.30 -4.48
CA ARG A 119 5.18 11.30 -4.01
C ARG A 119 5.87 9.97 -4.31
N LEU A 120 5.23 8.86 -3.93
CA LEU A 120 5.77 7.52 -4.16
C LEU A 120 5.95 7.26 -5.66
N HIS A 121 4.96 7.61 -6.48
CA HIS A 121 5.06 7.46 -7.93
C HIS A 121 6.22 8.26 -8.53
N ARG A 122 6.40 9.52 -8.09
CA ARG A 122 7.55 10.34 -8.51
C ARG A 122 8.87 9.71 -8.10
N GLU A 123 8.96 9.19 -6.89
CA GLU A 123 10.16 8.51 -6.37
C GLU A 123 10.48 7.24 -7.18
N THR A 124 9.47 6.42 -7.50
CA THR A 124 9.62 5.25 -8.38
C THR A 124 10.17 5.65 -9.75
N ILE A 125 9.60 6.69 -10.39
CA ILE A 125 10.09 7.18 -11.69
C ILE A 125 11.53 7.68 -11.57
N GLN A 126 11.84 8.45 -10.53
CA GLN A 126 13.19 8.97 -10.32
C GLN A 126 14.21 7.85 -10.15
N LEU A 127 13.92 6.88 -9.29
CA LEU A 127 14.79 5.72 -9.08
C LEU A 127 14.95 4.88 -10.35
N GLY A 128 13.87 4.68 -11.11
CA GLY A 128 13.91 3.99 -12.41
C GLY A 128 14.84 4.69 -13.41
N ASN A 129 14.74 6.02 -13.52
CA ASN A 129 15.61 6.82 -14.39
C ASN A 129 17.08 6.80 -13.95
N LEU A 130 17.33 6.86 -12.64
CA LEU A 130 18.69 6.77 -12.11
C LEU A 130 19.29 5.39 -12.37
N ASN A 131 18.51 4.33 -12.16
CA ASN A 131 18.94 2.97 -12.41
C ASN A 131 19.29 2.75 -13.89
N SER A 132 18.42 3.15 -14.82
CA SER A 132 18.70 3.03 -16.26
C SER A 132 19.91 3.85 -16.70
N GLY A 133 20.10 5.04 -16.13
CA GLY A 133 21.30 5.86 -16.34
C GLY A 133 22.57 5.16 -15.85
N LEU A 134 22.55 4.60 -14.64
CA LEU A 134 23.69 3.85 -14.09
C LEU A 134 24.00 2.58 -14.88
N GLN A 135 22.98 1.84 -15.32
CA GLN A 135 23.16 0.65 -16.17
C GLN A 135 23.80 1.00 -17.51
N THR A 136 23.37 2.11 -18.12
CA THR A 136 23.98 2.62 -19.36
C THR A 136 25.45 2.98 -19.14
N GLU A 137 25.77 3.64 -18.04
CA GLU A 137 27.15 4.01 -17.71
C GLU A 137 28.03 2.78 -17.44
N ILE A 138 27.50 1.77 -16.74
CA ILE A 138 28.17 0.49 -16.55
C ILE A 138 28.48 -0.17 -17.90
N ALA A 139 27.49 -0.25 -18.80
CA ALA A 139 27.68 -0.84 -20.12
C ALA A 139 28.75 -0.07 -20.93
N ARG A 140 28.73 1.26 -20.87
CA ARG A 140 29.75 2.12 -21.50
C ARG A 140 31.15 1.83 -20.96
N LEU A 141 31.31 1.78 -19.64
CA LEU A 141 32.60 1.51 -19.00
C LEU A 141 33.10 0.09 -19.29
N GLN A 142 32.22 -0.90 -19.32
CA GLN A 142 32.57 -2.27 -19.69
C GLN A 142 33.07 -2.34 -21.14
N ALA A 143 32.39 -1.69 -22.08
CA ALA A 143 32.83 -1.64 -23.48
C ALA A 143 34.22 -0.98 -23.62
N GLN A 144 34.48 0.10 -22.88
CA GLN A 144 35.79 0.76 -22.85
C GLN A 144 36.87 -0.13 -22.26
N ARG A 145 36.58 -0.80 -21.14
CA ARG A 145 37.50 -1.78 -20.53
C ARG A 145 37.85 -2.87 -21.53
N ASP A 146 36.85 -3.46 -22.19
CA ASP A 146 37.06 -4.59 -23.10
C ASP A 146 37.84 -4.16 -24.36
N GLN A 147 37.65 -2.93 -24.83
CA GLN A 147 38.48 -2.35 -25.88
C GLN A 147 39.95 -2.22 -25.44
N LEU A 148 40.19 -1.67 -24.25
CA LEU A 148 41.54 -1.50 -23.72
C LEU A 148 42.22 -2.86 -23.44
N GLN A 149 41.48 -3.82 -22.91
CA GLN A 149 41.99 -5.18 -22.67
C GLN A 149 42.38 -5.87 -23.99
N ARG A 150 41.60 -5.71 -25.06
CA ARG A 150 41.96 -6.21 -26.39
C ARG A 150 43.24 -5.57 -26.92
N ALA A 151 43.31 -4.23 -26.90
CA ALA A 151 44.50 -3.51 -27.35
C ALA A 151 45.76 -3.91 -26.55
N LEU A 152 45.62 -4.12 -25.24
CA LEU A 152 46.71 -4.59 -24.40
C LEU A 152 47.13 -6.03 -24.75
N ALA A 153 46.16 -6.94 -24.95
CA ALA A 153 46.44 -8.32 -25.32
C ALA A 153 47.16 -8.41 -26.68
N GLU A 154 46.73 -7.60 -27.66
CA GLU A 154 47.39 -7.48 -28.97
C GLU A 154 48.85 -7.00 -28.82
N HIS A 155 49.09 -5.96 -28.02
CA HIS A 155 50.44 -5.47 -27.76
C HIS A 155 51.33 -6.53 -27.09
N ILE A 156 50.81 -7.24 -26.08
CA ILE A 156 51.56 -8.31 -25.39
C ILE A 156 51.93 -9.41 -26.37
N ALA A 157 51.01 -9.82 -27.24
CA ALA A 157 51.26 -10.84 -28.25
C ALA A 157 52.38 -10.41 -29.22
N LEU A 158 52.31 -9.18 -29.75
CA LEU A 158 53.31 -8.64 -30.68
C LEU A 158 54.71 -8.51 -30.03
N CYS A 159 54.76 -7.94 -28.83
CA CYS A 159 56.02 -7.75 -28.11
C CYS A 159 56.68 -9.10 -27.75
N HIS A 160 55.88 -10.12 -27.41
CA HIS A 160 56.39 -11.47 -27.15
C HIS A 160 56.94 -12.12 -28.43
N THR A 161 56.30 -11.94 -29.59
CA THR A 161 56.82 -12.47 -30.86
C THR A 161 58.11 -11.78 -31.29
N GLU A 162 58.21 -10.45 -31.13
CA GLU A 162 59.43 -9.69 -31.46
C GLU A 162 60.62 -10.06 -30.57
N GLN A 163 60.38 -10.40 -29.29
CA GLN A 163 61.44 -10.88 -28.39
C GLN A 163 61.97 -12.27 -28.75
N MET A 164 61.13 -13.14 -29.31
CA MET A 164 61.55 -14.47 -29.77
C MET A 164 62.31 -14.44 -31.10
N GLU A 165 62.05 -13.47 -31.99
CA GLU A 165 62.81 -13.34 -33.26
C GLU A 165 64.21 -12.72 -33.08
N GLN A 166 64.47 -12.06 -31.94
CA GLN A 166 65.74 -11.38 -31.65
C GLN A 166 66.71 -12.19 -30.77
N SER A 167 66.31 -13.38 -30.32
CA SER A 167 67.11 -14.29 -29.46
C SER A 167 67.55 -15.54 -30.23
#